data_AF-A0A6C0FBM6-F1
#
_entry.id   AF-A0A6C0FBM6-F1
#
_cell.length_a   1.000
_cell.length_b   1.000
_cell.length_c   1.000
_cell.angle_alpha   90.00
_cell.angle_beta   90.00
_cell.angle_gamma   90.00
#
_symmetry.space_group_name_H-M   'P 1'
#
loop_
_entity.id
_entity.type
_entity.pdbx_description
1 polymer ?
#
loop_
_entity_poly.entity_id
_entity_poly.type
_entity_poly.pdbx_seq_one_letter_code
_entity_poly.pdbx_strand_id
1 'polypeptide(L)'
;TLGSLDVSGATSLTVLNASSTTLGSLETSDATTINSTLNVTNKGTLGELQILGATTLATLHISGATSLKTLRATDATTLDTTLNVSGITTLNTLNISGATSLHSLRATGATTIASLTVSGATTLGVGGQALKLLGAVTIGTTNAPKDLNVTGHIVTQSITTTSDPILKTNMRSLAARTSDIDKIDGYEFNWADTSRGEDLQFGLNADEIEAINPGLVHVDSNGFKSVNYMGIVGLLVSNVKELREDLSEIKKTSV
;
A
#
# COMPACT_ATOMS: atom_id res chain seq x y z
N THR A 1 -37.57 9.49 -15.76
CA THR A 1 -36.21 10.01 -15.55
C THR A 1 -36.28 11.10 -14.51
N LEU A 2 -35.66 10.92 -13.34
CA LEU A 2 -35.40 12.04 -12.43
C LEU A 2 -34.07 12.66 -12.88
N GLY A 3 -34.05 13.97 -13.13
CA GLY A 3 -32.81 14.67 -13.49
C GLY A 3 -31.81 14.67 -12.34
N SER A 4 -32.23 15.21 -11.20
CA SER A 4 -31.44 15.26 -9.97
C SER A 4 -32.37 15.07 -8.76
N LEU A 5 -31.84 14.47 -7.70
CA LEU A 5 -32.45 14.46 -6.38
C LEU A 5 -31.44 15.07 -5.40
N ASP A 6 -31.78 16.22 -4.85
CA ASP A 6 -31.01 16.88 -3.80
C ASP A 6 -31.73 16.67 -2.46
N VAL A 7 -31.03 16.08 -1.49
CA VAL A 7 -31.51 15.86 -0.12
C VAL A 7 -30.62 16.55 0.91
N SER A 8 -29.93 17.62 0.49
CA SER A 8 -29.11 18.46 1.35
C SER A 8 -29.88 19.01 2.56
N GLY A 9 -29.23 19.04 3.71
CA GLY A 9 -29.83 19.45 4.99
C GLY A 9 -30.69 18.39 5.68
N ALA A 10 -30.87 17.22 5.09
CA ALA A 10 -31.51 16.10 5.79
C ALA A 10 -30.61 15.62 6.95
N THR A 11 -31.11 15.68 8.19
CA THR A 11 -30.34 15.29 9.38
C THR A 11 -30.14 13.77 9.50
N SER A 12 -30.96 12.97 8.81
CA SER A 12 -30.87 11.51 8.72
C SER A 12 -31.51 11.00 7.44
N LEU A 13 -30.79 10.18 6.67
CA LEU A 13 -31.29 9.45 5.51
C LEU A 13 -31.03 7.95 5.71
N THR A 14 -32.09 7.16 5.94
CA THR A 14 -31.93 5.75 6.31
C THR A 14 -31.98 4.79 5.13
N VAL A 15 -32.84 5.04 4.13
CA VAL A 15 -32.94 4.26 2.89
C VAL A 15 -33.41 5.20 1.77
N LEU A 16 -32.71 5.20 0.62
CA LEU A 16 -33.19 5.83 -0.61
C LEU A 16 -33.26 4.79 -1.73
N ASN A 17 -34.46 4.26 -1.99
CA ASN A 17 -34.66 3.26 -3.02
C ASN A 17 -35.03 3.92 -4.37
N ALA A 18 -34.09 3.96 -5.31
CA ALA A 18 -34.29 4.51 -6.67
C ALA A 18 -34.56 3.42 -7.74
N SER A 19 -35.29 2.36 -7.38
CA SER A 19 -35.42 1.12 -8.16
C SER A 19 -36.06 1.21 -9.55
N SER A 20 -36.67 2.34 -9.94
CA SER A 20 -37.49 2.44 -11.16
C SER A 20 -37.15 3.59 -12.12
N THR A 21 -36.06 4.33 -11.92
CA THR A 21 -35.75 5.52 -12.75
C THR A 21 -34.27 5.70 -13.07
N THR A 22 -33.96 6.14 -14.30
CA THR A 22 -32.69 6.85 -14.58
C THR A 22 -32.63 8.09 -13.67
N LEU A 23 -31.60 8.16 -12.82
CA LEU A 23 -31.30 9.29 -11.94
C LEU A 23 -30.00 9.93 -12.44
N GLY A 24 -30.04 11.21 -12.83
CA GLY A 24 -28.85 11.90 -13.33
C GLY A 24 -27.84 12.15 -12.22
N SER A 25 -28.28 12.76 -11.11
CA SER A 25 -27.47 12.96 -9.92
C SER A 25 -28.24 12.77 -8.60
N LEU A 26 -27.51 12.39 -7.54
CA LEU A 26 -27.94 12.47 -6.15
C LEU A 26 -26.89 13.24 -5.37
N GLU A 27 -27.32 14.29 -4.66
CA GLU A 27 -26.47 15.12 -3.82
C GLU A 27 -26.99 15.12 -2.39
N THR A 28 -26.08 14.94 -1.44
CA THR A 28 -26.34 15.13 -0.01
C THR A 28 -25.26 16.06 0.53
N SER A 29 -25.61 17.27 1.00
CA SER A 29 -24.73 18.14 1.78
C SER A 29 -25.27 18.34 3.21
N ASP A 30 -24.37 18.55 4.17
CA ASP A 30 -24.68 18.86 5.58
C ASP A 30 -25.48 17.80 6.37
N ALA A 31 -25.62 16.58 5.85
CA ALA A 31 -26.23 15.49 6.58
C ALA A 31 -25.30 15.03 7.72
N THR A 32 -25.68 15.29 8.97
CA THR A 32 -24.85 14.92 10.14
C THR A 32 -24.56 13.43 10.22
N THR A 33 -25.50 12.55 9.89
CA THR A 33 -25.30 11.09 9.96
C THR A 33 -26.17 10.33 8.95
N ILE A 34 -25.56 9.44 8.16
CA ILE A 34 -26.26 8.41 7.37
C ILE A 34 -26.01 7.06 8.09
N ASN A 35 -26.84 6.77 9.10
CA ASN A 35 -26.53 5.79 10.16
C ASN A 35 -26.88 4.32 9.88
N SER A 36 -27.60 4.02 8.79
CA SER A 36 -28.04 2.65 8.48
C SER A 36 -27.36 2.13 7.23
N THR A 37 -27.95 2.33 6.06
CA THR A 37 -27.39 1.88 4.79
C THR A 37 -28.04 2.69 3.68
N LEU A 38 -27.26 3.50 2.97
CA LEU A 38 -27.74 4.12 1.74
C LEU A 38 -27.73 3.07 0.64
N ASN A 39 -28.89 2.47 0.36
CA ASN A 39 -29.08 1.45 -0.68
C ASN A 39 -29.52 2.09 -2.00
N VAL A 40 -28.58 2.40 -2.89
CA VAL A 40 -28.91 2.89 -4.24
C VAL A 40 -29.07 1.70 -5.18
N THR A 41 -30.30 1.20 -5.29
CA THR A 41 -30.67 0.19 -6.30
C THR A 41 -31.23 0.89 -7.53
N ASN A 42 -30.51 0.95 -8.65
CA ASN A 42 -30.99 1.50 -9.93
C ASN A 42 -31.05 0.38 -10.98
N LYS A 43 -31.93 0.42 -11.99
CA LYS A 43 -31.95 -0.54 -13.11
C LYS A 43 -31.53 0.10 -14.45
N GLY A 44 -30.60 1.05 -14.42
CA GLY A 44 -30.12 1.80 -15.59
C GLY A 44 -28.84 2.59 -15.32
N THR A 45 -28.72 3.77 -15.94
CA THR A 45 -27.58 4.67 -15.75
C THR A 45 -27.80 5.60 -14.54
N LEU A 46 -26.82 5.65 -13.64
CA LEU A 46 -26.66 6.70 -12.63
C LEU A 46 -25.52 7.60 -13.12
N GLY A 47 -25.77 8.87 -13.38
CA GLY A 47 -24.71 9.75 -13.91
C GLY A 47 -23.61 9.96 -12.86
N GLU A 48 -24.02 10.59 -11.75
CA GLU A 48 -23.13 10.95 -10.66
C GLU A 48 -23.82 10.71 -9.31
N LEU A 49 -23.07 10.29 -8.30
CA LEU A 49 -23.50 10.22 -6.91
C LEU A 49 -22.50 10.99 -6.06
N GLN A 50 -22.97 12.05 -5.40
CA GLN A 50 -22.15 12.90 -4.53
C GLN A 50 -22.69 12.87 -3.10
N ILE A 51 -21.81 12.55 -2.17
CA ILE A 51 -22.03 12.62 -0.73
C ILE A 51 -21.00 13.60 -0.19
N LEU A 52 -21.41 14.80 0.16
CA LEU A 52 -20.54 15.91 0.57
C LEU A 52 -20.81 16.26 2.03
N GLY A 53 -19.76 16.44 2.84
CA GLY A 53 -19.90 16.95 4.22
C GLY A 53 -20.55 16.00 5.23
N ALA A 54 -20.84 14.74 4.86
CA ALA A 54 -21.51 13.79 5.74
C ALA A 54 -20.55 13.26 6.82
N THR A 55 -20.61 13.75 8.06
CA THR A 55 -19.60 13.40 9.08
C THR A 55 -19.46 11.88 9.32
N THR A 56 -20.56 11.14 9.25
CA THR A 56 -20.56 9.67 9.32
C THR A 56 -21.39 9.07 8.21
N LEU A 57 -20.78 8.19 7.41
CA LEU A 57 -21.47 7.30 6.47
C LEU A 57 -21.23 5.86 6.93
N ALA A 58 -22.24 5.24 7.52
CA ALA A 58 -22.13 3.86 8.00
C ALA A 58 -21.89 2.92 6.81
N THR A 59 -22.91 2.60 6.02
CA THR A 59 -22.82 1.74 4.83
C THR A 59 -23.36 2.44 3.59
N LEU A 60 -22.64 2.36 2.47
CA LEU A 60 -23.15 2.70 1.14
C LEU A 60 -23.12 1.45 0.27
N HIS A 61 -24.31 1.01 -0.13
CA HIS A 61 -24.48 -0.09 -1.06
C HIS A 61 -25.12 0.42 -2.34
N ILE A 62 -24.40 0.27 -3.44
CA ILE A 62 -24.90 0.59 -4.77
C ILE A 62 -25.02 -0.73 -5.52
N SER A 63 -26.21 -1.02 -6.04
CA SER A 63 -26.45 -2.24 -6.81
C SER A 63 -27.39 -2.05 -7.99
N GLY A 64 -27.24 -2.90 -9.00
CA GLY A 64 -28.11 -2.95 -10.19
C GLY A 64 -27.91 -1.85 -11.24
N ALA A 65 -27.28 -0.72 -10.89
CA ALA A 65 -26.95 0.33 -11.85
C ALA A 65 -25.98 -0.26 -12.89
N THR A 66 -26.23 -0.16 -14.20
CA THR A 66 -25.30 -0.69 -15.21
C THR A 66 -24.12 0.24 -15.44
N SER A 67 -24.28 1.55 -15.23
CA SER A 67 -23.23 2.55 -15.39
C SER A 67 -23.34 3.61 -14.30
N LEU A 68 -22.21 3.91 -13.64
CA LEU A 68 -22.02 5.04 -12.72
C LEU A 68 -20.78 5.81 -13.15
N LYS A 69 -20.88 7.05 -13.66
CA LYS A 69 -19.66 7.73 -14.13
C LYS A 69 -18.78 8.15 -12.97
N THR A 70 -19.38 8.69 -11.92
CA THR A 70 -18.64 9.27 -10.80
C THR A 70 -19.34 8.98 -9.48
N LEU A 71 -18.59 8.41 -8.54
CA LEU A 71 -18.95 8.32 -7.14
C LEU A 71 -17.99 9.19 -6.33
N ARG A 72 -18.51 10.23 -5.68
CA ARG A 72 -17.75 11.12 -4.80
C ARG A 72 -18.31 11.03 -3.38
N ALA A 73 -17.46 10.68 -2.43
CA ALA A 73 -17.74 10.89 -1.01
C ALA A 73 -16.62 11.74 -0.42
N THR A 74 -16.92 12.99 -0.06
CA THR A 74 -15.92 13.93 0.47
C THR A 74 -16.29 14.43 1.85
N ASP A 75 -15.26 14.71 2.65
CA ASP A 75 -15.38 15.31 4.00
C ASP A 75 -16.13 14.43 5.01
N ALA A 76 -16.33 13.16 4.67
CA ALA A 76 -16.92 12.19 5.57
C ALA A 76 -15.88 11.74 6.60
N THR A 77 -16.01 12.17 7.86
CA THR A 77 -14.99 11.89 8.88
C THR A 77 -14.85 10.40 9.20
N THR A 78 -15.87 9.57 8.95
CA THR A 78 -15.78 8.11 9.09
C THR A 78 -16.65 7.41 8.04
N LEU A 79 -16.03 6.57 7.19
CA LEU A 79 -16.72 5.50 6.46
C LEU A 79 -16.55 4.21 7.27
N ASP A 80 -17.42 4.03 8.27
CA ASP A 80 -17.26 2.98 9.28
C ASP A 80 -17.59 1.57 8.75
N THR A 81 -18.14 1.44 7.53
CA THR A 81 -18.37 0.13 6.93
C THR A 81 -18.05 0.06 5.43
N THR A 82 -18.20 -1.15 4.90
CA THR A 82 -18.01 -1.52 3.50
C THR A 82 -18.70 -0.56 2.53
N LEU A 83 -17.92 0.15 1.70
CA LEU A 83 -18.43 0.72 0.45
C LEU A 83 -18.59 -0.42 -0.55
N ASN A 84 -19.82 -0.86 -0.79
CA ASN A 84 -20.12 -1.96 -1.70
C ASN A 84 -20.80 -1.45 -2.97
N VAL A 85 -20.01 -1.33 -4.04
CA VAL A 85 -20.47 -1.00 -5.39
C VAL A 85 -20.51 -2.29 -6.19
N SER A 86 -21.71 -2.81 -6.49
CA SER A 86 -21.90 -4.11 -7.13
C SER A 86 -22.80 -4.03 -8.36
N GLY A 87 -22.54 -4.85 -9.38
CA GLY A 87 -23.37 -4.93 -10.58
C GLY A 87 -23.27 -3.73 -11.55
N ILE A 88 -22.43 -2.75 -11.25
CA ILE A 88 -22.04 -1.67 -12.17
C ILE A 88 -21.00 -2.22 -13.12
N THR A 89 -21.19 -2.12 -14.44
CA THR A 89 -20.16 -2.58 -15.41
C THR A 89 -19.09 -1.52 -15.63
N THR A 90 -19.47 -0.23 -15.58
CA THR A 90 -18.54 0.90 -15.81
C THR A 90 -18.57 1.90 -14.65
N LEU A 91 -17.43 2.11 -14.00
CA LEU A 91 -17.18 3.19 -13.04
C LEU A 91 -15.96 4.01 -13.48
N ASN A 92 -16.13 5.27 -13.93
CA ASN A 92 -14.96 6.03 -14.40
C ASN A 92 -14.14 6.57 -13.22
N THR A 93 -14.81 7.22 -12.28
CA THR A 93 -14.16 7.88 -11.15
C THR A 93 -14.79 7.39 -9.84
N LEU A 94 -13.93 6.88 -8.96
CA LEU A 94 -14.24 6.70 -7.54
C LEU A 94 -13.34 7.61 -6.72
N ASN A 95 -13.90 8.64 -6.12
CA ASN A 95 -13.18 9.60 -5.28
C ASN A 95 -13.72 9.56 -3.85
N ILE A 96 -12.90 9.08 -2.93
CA ILE A 96 -13.17 9.08 -1.49
C ILE A 96 -12.10 9.93 -0.82
N SER A 97 -12.48 11.10 -0.29
CA SER A 97 -11.52 12.06 0.29
C SER A 97 -11.97 12.60 1.65
N GLY A 98 -11.04 12.83 2.56
CA GLY A 98 -11.34 13.35 3.91
C GLY A 98 -11.82 12.29 4.90
N ALA A 99 -12.04 11.05 4.44
CA ALA A 99 -12.25 9.91 5.32
C ALA A 99 -10.97 9.57 6.08
N THR A 100 -11.02 9.62 7.41
CA THR A 100 -9.89 9.21 8.27
C THR A 100 -9.75 7.70 8.36
N SER A 101 -10.84 6.95 8.09
CA SER A 101 -10.87 5.49 7.99
C SER A 101 -11.75 5.03 6.81
N LEU A 102 -11.25 4.03 6.06
CA LEU A 102 -11.99 3.26 5.05
C LEU A 102 -11.65 1.77 5.24
N HIS A 103 -12.51 1.03 5.96
CA HIS A 103 -12.24 -0.37 6.31
C HIS A 103 -12.25 -1.32 5.10
N SER A 104 -13.20 -1.15 4.18
CA SER A 104 -13.29 -1.98 2.98
C SER A 104 -13.92 -1.22 1.82
N LEU A 105 -13.24 -1.27 0.66
CA LEU A 105 -13.80 -0.90 -0.63
C LEU A 105 -14.05 -2.17 -1.43
N ARG A 106 -15.32 -2.48 -1.71
CA ARG A 106 -15.73 -3.59 -2.57
C ARG A 106 -16.40 -3.03 -3.81
N ALA A 107 -15.68 -3.07 -4.94
CA ALA A 107 -16.25 -2.80 -6.25
C ALA A 107 -16.32 -4.10 -7.04
N THR A 108 -17.45 -4.80 -7.02
CA THR A 108 -17.63 -6.11 -7.68
C THR A 108 -18.49 -5.98 -8.93
N GLY A 109 -18.07 -6.63 -10.02
CA GLY A 109 -18.76 -6.54 -11.32
C GLY A 109 -18.43 -5.30 -12.15
N ALA A 110 -17.75 -4.29 -11.58
CA ALA A 110 -17.13 -3.21 -12.34
C ALA A 110 -15.97 -3.76 -13.15
N THR A 111 -16.15 -3.82 -14.47
CA THR A 111 -15.10 -4.31 -15.38
C THR A 111 -13.96 -3.30 -15.55
N THR A 112 -14.21 -2.03 -15.19
CA THR A 112 -13.22 -0.95 -15.28
C THR A 112 -13.44 0.09 -14.18
N ILE A 113 -12.39 0.39 -13.40
CA ILE A 113 -12.23 1.63 -12.63
C ILE A 113 -11.09 2.39 -13.29
N ALA A 114 -11.36 3.53 -13.94
CA ALA A 114 -10.32 4.28 -14.66
C ALA A 114 -9.46 5.12 -13.71
N SER A 115 -10.06 5.63 -12.64
CA SER A 115 -9.36 6.35 -11.57
C SER A 115 -9.96 6.00 -10.20
N LEU A 116 -9.11 5.54 -9.29
CA LEU A 116 -9.40 5.38 -7.87
C LEU A 116 -8.55 6.38 -7.10
N THR A 117 -9.18 7.33 -6.43
CA THR A 117 -8.52 8.25 -5.49
C THR A 117 -9.07 7.98 -4.10
N VAL A 118 -8.17 7.60 -3.18
CA VAL A 118 -8.47 7.49 -1.74
C VAL A 118 -7.47 8.37 -1.00
N SER A 119 -7.94 9.43 -0.35
CA SER A 119 -7.09 10.38 0.38
C SER A 119 -7.58 10.62 1.81
N GLY A 120 -6.64 10.75 2.75
CA GLY A 120 -6.93 10.89 4.19
C GLY A 120 -7.02 9.57 4.95
N ALA A 121 -7.26 8.44 4.26
CA ALA A 121 -7.32 7.14 4.89
C ALA A 121 -5.92 6.66 5.34
N THR A 122 -5.82 6.13 6.56
CA THR A 122 -4.57 5.54 7.08
C THR A 122 -4.32 4.12 6.60
N THR A 123 -5.37 3.44 6.12
CA THR A 123 -5.33 2.05 5.64
C THR A 123 -6.23 1.87 4.42
N LEU A 124 -5.81 1.05 3.45
CA LEU A 124 -6.66 0.59 2.34
C LEU A 124 -6.75 -0.94 2.37
N GLY A 125 -7.85 -1.46 2.89
CA GLY A 125 -8.10 -2.91 2.97
C GLY A 125 -8.87 -3.44 1.76
N VAL A 126 -8.36 -4.50 1.13
CA VAL A 126 -9.01 -5.19 -0.02
C VAL A 126 -9.74 -6.50 0.36
N GLY A 127 -10.06 -6.69 1.64
CA GLY A 127 -11.01 -7.71 2.12
C GLY A 127 -10.71 -9.16 1.71
N GLY A 128 -9.45 -9.59 1.86
CA GLY A 128 -9.00 -10.96 1.54
C GLY A 128 -8.73 -11.21 0.05
N GLN A 129 -8.95 -10.22 -0.81
CA GLN A 129 -8.67 -10.32 -2.25
C GLN A 129 -7.34 -9.65 -2.62
N ALA A 130 -6.76 -10.03 -3.75
CA ALA A 130 -5.56 -9.37 -4.27
C ALA A 130 -5.88 -8.00 -4.89
N LEU A 131 -5.02 -6.99 -4.65
CA LEU A 131 -5.03 -5.74 -5.41
C LEU A 131 -4.24 -5.93 -6.71
N LYS A 132 -4.92 -5.91 -7.85
CA LYS A 132 -4.26 -5.99 -9.17
C LYS A 132 -4.19 -4.60 -9.81
N LEU A 133 -2.98 -4.11 -10.03
CA LEU A 133 -2.70 -2.83 -10.69
C LEU A 133 -2.09 -3.10 -12.07
N LEU A 134 -2.67 -2.51 -13.12
CA LEU A 134 -2.13 -2.60 -14.48
C LEU A 134 -1.46 -1.26 -14.81
N GLY A 135 -0.13 -1.25 -14.84
CA GLY A 135 0.66 -0.05 -15.17
C GLY A 135 1.69 0.32 -14.09
N ALA A 136 2.19 1.55 -14.17
CA ALA A 136 3.16 2.08 -13.21
C ALA A 136 2.49 2.34 -11.85
N VAL A 137 3.18 1.94 -10.78
CA VAL A 137 2.75 2.18 -9.40
C VAL A 137 3.82 3.01 -8.71
N THR A 138 3.43 4.16 -8.17
CA THR A 138 4.30 4.99 -7.32
C THR A 138 3.82 4.89 -5.89
N ILE A 139 4.72 4.51 -4.98
CA ILE A 139 4.46 4.43 -3.54
C ILE A 139 5.33 5.50 -2.87
N GLY A 140 4.71 6.45 -2.20
CA GLY A 140 5.39 7.53 -1.49
C GLY A 140 4.49 8.16 -0.45
N THR A 141 5.08 8.82 0.54
CA THR A 141 4.36 9.54 1.61
C THR A 141 4.79 11.00 1.64
N THR A 142 3.88 11.89 2.03
CA THR A 142 4.20 13.32 2.27
C THR A 142 4.86 13.57 3.63
N ASN A 143 4.71 12.62 4.57
CA ASN A 143 5.47 12.55 5.81
C ASN A 143 6.70 11.66 5.63
N ALA A 144 7.69 11.75 6.53
CA ALA A 144 8.94 10.97 6.46
C ALA A 144 8.68 9.53 6.00
N PRO A 145 9.37 9.05 4.95
CA PRO A 145 9.07 7.76 4.35
C PRO A 145 9.16 6.67 5.42
N LYS A 146 8.03 5.98 5.64
CA LYS A 146 7.98 4.74 6.42
C LYS A 146 8.46 3.59 5.53
N ASP A 147 8.91 2.52 6.16
CA ASP A 147 9.33 1.31 5.46
C ASP A 147 8.18 0.71 4.63
N LEU A 148 8.49 0.19 3.44
CA LEU A 148 7.58 -0.70 2.70
C LEU A 148 7.77 -2.13 3.23
N ASN A 149 6.89 -2.57 4.13
CA ASN A 149 6.92 -3.93 4.65
C ASN A 149 6.07 -4.86 3.75
N VAL A 150 6.72 -5.84 3.13
CA VAL A 150 6.08 -6.88 2.30
C VAL A 150 6.25 -8.22 3.00
N THR A 151 5.14 -8.83 3.44
CA THR A 151 5.15 -10.09 4.20
C THR A 151 5.36 -11.34 3.33
N GLY A 152 5.25 -11.20 2.01
CA GLY A 152 5.46 -12.27 1.04
C GLY A 152 6.63 -12.00 0.11
N HIS A 153 6.70 -12.77 -0.98
CA HIS A 153 7.77 -12.61 -1.98
C HIS A 153 7.57 -11.36 -2.86
N ILE A 154 8.68 -10.69 -3.16
CA ILE A 154 8.75 -9.64 -4.19
C ILE A 154 9.37 -10.28 -5.44
N VAL A 155 8.57 -10.43 -6.50
CA VAL A 155 9.05 -10.89 -7.81
C VAL A 155 9.16 -9.70 -8.75
N THR A 156 10.38 -9.38 -9.18
CA THR A 156 10.67 -8.24 -10.06
C THR A 156 11.71 -8.62 -11.10
N GLN A 157 11.71 -7.93 -12.25
CA GLN A 157 12.75 -8.09 -13.27
C GLN A 157 14.06 -7.39 -12.87
N SER A 158 13.98 -6.30 -12.10
CA SER A 158 15.15 -5.54 -11.64
C SER A 158 14.79 -4.64 -10.46
N ILE A 159 15.78 -4.32 -9.62
CA ILE A 159 15.69 -3.31 -8.55
C ILE A 159 16.83 -2.32 -8.78
N THR A 160 16.50 -1.04 -8.90
CA THR A 160 17.47 0.06 -8.97
C THR A 160 17.26 0.99 -7.78
N THR A 161 18.32 1.30 -7.06
CA THR A 161 18.28 2.15 -5.86
C THR A 161 18.97 3.50 -6.12
N THR A 162 18.37 4.59 -5.63
CA THR A 162 18.95 5.94 -5.75
C THR A 162 20.28 6.02 -5.01
N SER A 163 21.34 6.43 -5.69
CA SER A 163 22.70 6.42 -5.14
C SER A 163 23.57 7.59 -5.63
N ASP A 164 22.97 8.64 -6.19
CA ASP A 164 23.69 9.81 -6.70
C ASP A 164 24.51 10.50 -5.58
N PRO A 165 25.82 10.78 -5.77
CA PRO A 165 26.64 11.49 -4.79
C PRO A 165 26.09 12.85 -4.35
N ILE A 166 25.38 13.58 -5.21
CA ILE A 166 24.82 14.90 -4.84
C ILE A 166 23.74 14.81 -3.77
N LEU A 167 23.13 13.62 -3.62
CA LEU A 167 22.09 13.34 -2.61
C LEU A 167 22.69 12.80 -1.30
N LYS A 168 24.02 12.77 -1.18
CA LYS A 168 24.74 12.19 -0.04
C LYS A 168 25.65 13.23 0.61
N THR A 169 25.85 13.10 1.91
CA THR A 169 26.83 13.87 2.68
C THR A 169 27.74 12.92 3.45
N ASN A 170 28.91 13.39 3.88
CA ASN A 170 29.88 12.60 4.67
C ASN A 170 30.28 11.25 4.03
N MET A 171 30.32 11.20 2.69
CA MET A 171 30.73 10.01 1.96
C MET A 171 32.22 9.75 2.17
N ARG A 172 32.55 8.59 2.73
CA ARG A 172 33.92 8.12 2.98
C ARG A 172 34.08 6.70 2.44
N SER A 173 35.30 6.35 2.06
CA SER A 173 35.63 4.96 1.71
C SER A 173 35.32 4.04 2.89
N LEU A 174 34.73 2.89 2.60
CA LEU A 174 34.51 1.83 3.58
C LEU A 174 35.80 1.02 3.68
N ALA A 175 36.39 0.96 4.87
CA ALA A 175 37.53 0.08 5.11
C ALA A 175 37.08 -1.38 5.02
N ALA A 176 37.97 -2.23 4.49
CA ALA A 176 37.79 -3.67 4.57
C ALA A 176 37.83 -4.13 6.04
N ARG A 177 37.14 -5.22 6.32
CA ARG A 177 36.95 -5.79 7.66
C ARG A 177 36.94 -7.31 7.54
N THR A 178 37.96 -7.88 6.89
CA THR A 178 37.96 -9.29 6.52
C THR A 178 37.78 -10.20 7.74
N SER A 179 38.45 -9.87 8.86
CA SER A 179 38.28 -10.58 10.14
C SER A 179 36.87 -10.52 10.73
N ASP A 180 36.05 -9.57 10.31
CA ASP A 180 34.65 -9.49 10.72
C ASP A 180 33.76 -10.31 9.78
N ILE A 181 34.02 -10.27 8.47
CA ILE A 181 33.31 -11.13 7.51
C ILE A 181 33.49 -12.62 7.83
N ASP A 182 34.68 -13.02 8.29
CA ASP A 182 34.95 -14.40 8.71
C ASP A 182 34.09 -14.89 9.89
N LYS A 183 33.38 -13.99 10.58
CA LYS A 183 32.47 -14.29 11.69
C LYS A 183 31.01 -14.44 11.24
N ILE A 184 30.72 -14.22 9.96
CA ILE A 184 29.37 -14.34 9.39
C ILE A 184 29.27 -15.67 8.66
N ASP A 185 28.26 -16.46 9.01
CA ASP A 185 27.93 -17.67 8.26
C ASP A 185 26.68 -17.49 7.40
N GLY A 186 26.58 -18.33 6.36
CA GLY A 186 25.36 -18.54 5.60
C GLY A 186 24.52 -19.64 6.23
N TYR A 187 23.22 -19.40 6.37
CA TYR A 187 22.31 -20.34 7.03
C TYR A 187 21.20 -20.80 6.10
N GLU A 188 20.84 -22.07 6.21
CA GLU A 188 19.54 -22.58 5.80
C GLU A 188 18.61 -22.66 7.02
N PHE A 189 17.33 -22.30 6.86
CA PHE A 189 16.40 -22.27 7.98
C PHE A 189 14.95 -22.45 7.53
N ASN A 190 14.10 -22.90 8.46
CA ASN A 190 12.65 -22.84 8.31
C ASN A 190 12.11 -21.80 9.30
N TRP A 191 11.00 -21.15 8.96
CA TRP A 191 10.34 -20.24 9.89
C TRP A 191 9.75 -21.02 11.07
N ALA A 192 9.93 -20.49 12.29
CA ALA A 192 9.27 -21.05 13.47
C ALA A 192 7.74 -20.88 13.42
N ASP A 193 7.27 -19.80 12.78
CA ASP A 193 5.87 -19.57 12.46
C ASP A 193 5.60 -19.99 11.01
N THR A 194 4.90 -21.11 10.84
CA THR A 194 4.62 -21.70 9.52
C THR A 194 3.72 -20.82 8.64
N SER A 195 3.02 -19.82 9.22
CA SER A 195 2.23 -18.86 8.43
C SER A 195 3.11 -17.96 7.53
N ARG A 196 4.42 -17.89 7.81
CA ARG A 196 5.41 -17.17 7.00
C ARG A 196 5.92 -17.99 5.82
N GLY A 197 5.55 -19.26 5.73
CA GLY A 197 6.02 -20.21 4.73
C GLY A 197 6.69 -21.43 5.38
N GLU A 198 6.45 -22.59 4.78
CA GLU A 198 6.99 -23.88 5.25
C GLU A 198 8.22 -24.34 4.46
N ASP A 199 8.54 -23.65 3.37
CA ASP A 199 9.69 -23.97 2.52
C ASP A 199 11.02 -23.61 3.20
N LEU A 200 12.07 -24.40 2.92
CA LEU A 200 13.44 -24.12 3.36
C LEU A 200 13.94 -22.79 2.76
N GLN A 201 14.44 -21.91 3.62
CA GLN A 201 14.97 -20.59 3.28
C GLN A 201 16.49 -20.55 3.43
N PHE A 202 17.12 -19.52 2.85
CA PHE A 202 18.55 -19.27 2.96
C PHE A 202 18.82 -17.80 3.27
N GLY A 203 19.80 -17.51 4.13
CA GLY A 203 20.10 -16.14 4.51
C GLY A 203 21.22 -16.00 5.54
N LEU A 204 21.19 -14.88 6.25
CA LEU A 204 22.18 -14.48 7.26
C LEU A 204 21.52 -14.34 8.63
N ASN A 205 22.30 -14.54 9.68
CA ASN A 205 21.89 -14.27 11.05
C ASN A 205 21.99 -12.78 11.37
N ALA A 206 20.88 -12.15 11.77
CA ALA A 206 20.86 -10.72 12.04
C ALA A 206 21.75 -10.31 13.23
N ASP A 207 21.97 -11.17 14.22
CA ASP A 207 22.82 -10.86 15.38
C ASP A 207 24.30 -10.80 15.02
N GLU A 208 24.76 -11.68 14.14
CA GLU A 208 26.12 -11.64 13.59
C GLU A 208 26.36 -10.37 12.77
N ILE A 209 25.39 -10.00 11.93
CA ILE A 209 25.46 -8.75 11.15
C ILE A 209 25.46 -7.53 12.07
N GLU A 210 24.63 -7.52 13.10
CA GLU A 210 24.55 -6.41 14.07
C GLU A 210 25.88 -6.26 14.85
N ALA A 211 26.50 -7.36 15.26
CA ALA A 211 27.77 -7.35 15.99
C ALA A 211 28.91 -6.73 15.17
N ILE A 212 28.85 -6.85 13.84
CA ILE A 212 29.86 -6.30 12.91
C ILE A 212 29.55 -4.85 12.57
N ASN A 213 28.29 -4.57 12.22
CA ASN A 213 27.83 -3.24 11.91
C ASN A 213 26.33 -3.11 12.20
N PRO A 214 25.94 -2.48 13.32
CA PRO A 214 24.53 -2.32 13.68
C PRO A 214 23.76 -1.47 12.68
N GLY A 215 24.43 -0.63 11.88
CA GLY A 215 23.79 0.14 10.80
C GLY A 215 23.30 -0.69 9.62
N LEU A 216 23.61 -1.99 9.57
CA LEU A 216 23.10 -2.94 8.58
C LEU A 216 21.86 -3.71 9.07
N VAL A 217 21.42 -3.48 10.31
CA VAL A 217 20.26 -4.15 10.89
C VAL A 217 19.20 -3.12 11.25
N HIS A 218 17.97 -3.40 10.87
CA HIS A 218 16.80 -2.64 11.31
C HIS A 218 16.03 -3.45 12.35
N VAL A 219 15.64 -2.80 13.44
CA VAL A 219 14.84 -3.38 14.51
C VAL A 219 13.46 -2.74 14.49
N ASP A 220 12.42 -3.55 14.31
CA ASP A 220 11.05 -3.05 14.28
C ASP A 220 10.52 -2.71 15.69
N SER A 221 9.29 -2.19 15.78
CA SER A 221 8.66 -1.82 17.04
C SER A 221 8.42 -3.00 18.00
N ASN A 222 8.46 -4.23 17.51
CA ASN A 222 8.30 -5.45 18.30
C ASN A 222 9.66 -6.06 18.71
N GLY A 223 10.77 -5.46 18.28
CA GLY A 223 12.12 -5.96 18.55
C GLY A 223 12.63 -6.98 17.52
N PHE A 224 11.91 -7.24 16.43
CA PHE A 224 12.38 -8.15 15.39
C PHE A 224 13.41 -7.49 14.49
N LYS A 225 14.49 -8.22 14.20
CA LYS A 225 15.62 -7.75 13.39
C LYS A 225 15.44 -8.11 11.93
N SER A 226 15.90 -7.23 11.04
CA SER A 226 15.96 -7.44 9.59
C SER A 226 17.29 -6.91 9.03
N VAL A 227 17.82 -7.56 7.99
CA VAL A 227 19.16 -7.29 7.45
C VAL A 227 19.08 -6.46 6.15
N ASN A 228 19.87 -5.39 6.06
CA ASN A 228 20.08 -4.61 4.85
C ASN A 228 21.10 -5.29 3.92
N TYR A 229 20.63 -6.28 3.15
CA TYR A 229 21.45 -7.00 2.17
C TYR A 229 22.11 -6.08 1.13
N MET A 230 21.46 -4.96 0.75
CA MET A 230 22.04 -4.00 -0.19
C MET A 230 23.27 -3.29 0.41
N GLY A 231 23.23 -2.99 1.71
CA GLY A 231 24.37 -2.43 2.44
C GLY A 231 25.54 -3.41 2.55
N ILE A 232 25.25 -4.72 2.70
CA ILE A 232 26.27 -5.77 2.74
C ILE A 232 27.11 -5.80 1.45
N VAL A 233 26.52 -5.52 0.29
CA VAL A 233 27.26 -5.46 -0.99
C VAL A 233 28.45 -4.49 -0.92
N GLY A 234 28.28 -3.32 -0.29
CA GLY A 234 29.38 -2.36 -0.13
C GLY A 234 30.53 -2.89 0.72
N LEU A 235 30.21 -3.65 1.77
CA LEU A 235 31.20 -4.31 2.62
C LEU A 235 31.94 -5.40 1.83
N LEU A 236 31.22 -6.25 1.10
CA LEU A 236 31.82 -7.30 0.25
C LEU A 236 32.78 -6.71 -0.78
N VAL A 237 32.41 -5.61 -1.46
CA VAL A 237 33.29 -4.92 -2.42
C VAL A 237 34.60 -4.45 -1.77
N SER A 238 34.55 -3.97 -0.53
CA SER A 238 35.72 -3.48 0.18
C SER A 238 36.66 -4.63 0.56
N ASN A 239 36.11 -5.75 1.05
CA ASN A 239 36.90 -6.95 1.37
C ASN A 239 37.50 -7.62 0.12
N VAL A 240 36.78 -7.66 -1.00
CA VAL A 240 37.34 -8.17 -2.28
C VAL A 240 38.54 -7.34 -2.75
N LYS A 241 38.56 -6.02 -2.49
CA LYS A 241 39.71 -5.18 -2.82
C LYS A 241 40.91 -5.50 -1.93
N GLU A 242 40.71 -5.64 -0.62
CA GLU A 242 41.76 -6.03 0.33
C GLU A 242 42.35 -7.41 -0.03
N LEU A 243 41.50 -8.41 -0.26
CA LEU A 243 41.94 -9.75 -0.69
C LEU A 243 42.80 -9.72 -1.97
N ARG A 244 42.50 -8.80 -2.90
CA ARG A 244 43.30 -8.62 -4.12
C ARG A 244 44.65 -7.97 -3.84
N GLU A 245 44.72 -7.04 -2.89
CA GLU A 245 45.96 -6.39 -2.45
C GLU A 245 46.88 -7.42 -1.77
N ASP A 246 46.35 -8.18 -0.81
CA ASP A 246 47.09 -9.25 -0.12
C ASP A 246 47.65 -10.29 -1.11
N LEU A 247 46.83 -10.73 -2.06
CA LEU A 247 47.26 -11.67 -3.10
C LEU A 247 48.38 -11.08 -3.98
N SER A 248 48.34 -9.78 -4.26
CA SER A 248 49.39 -9.10 -5.03
C SER A 248 50.69 -9.04 -4.24
N GLU A 249 50.64 -8.80 -2.94
CA GLU A 249 51.82 -8.75 -2.08
C GLU A 249 52.46 -10.13 -1.93
N ILE A 250 51.66 -11.17 -1.65
CA ILE A 250 52.13 -12.56 -1.56
C ILE A 250 52.89 -12.97 -2.84
N LYS A 251 52.36 -12.63 -4.02
CA LYS A 251 53.00 -12.93 -5.31
C LYS A 251 54.34 -12.22 -5.51
N LYS A 252 54.51 -11.00 -5.00
CA LYS A 252 55.79 -10.28 -5.08
C LYS A 252 56.86 -10.90 -4.19
N THR A 253 56.47 -11.38 -3.01
CA THR A 253 57.38 -12.02 -2.05
C THR A 253 57.67 -13.49 -2.34
N SER A 254 56.93 -14.11 -3.26
CA SER A 254 57.12 -15.52 -3.66
C SER A 254 58.11 -15.70 -4.85
N VAL A 255 58.84 -14.64 -5.21
CA VAL A 255 59.93 -14.63 -6.22
C VAL A 255 61.27 -14.51 -5.51
#